data_AF-A0A0B1RZS7-F1
#
_entry.id   AF-A0A0B1RZS7-F1
#
_cell.length_a   1.000
_cell.length_b   1.000
_cell.length_c   1.000
_cell.angle_alpha   90.00
_cell.angle_beta   90.00
_cell.angle_gamma   90.00
#
_symmetry.space_group_name_H-M   'P 1'
#
loop_
_entity.id
_entity.type
_entity.pdbx_description
1 polymer ?
#
loop_
_entity_poly.entity_id
_entity_poly.type
_entity_poly.pdbx_seq_one_letter_code
_entity_poly.pdbx_strand_id
1 'polypeptide(L)'
;MSSKTVGLEAVMVVARGAMQGSRTLHTGEFVLPQDVDVAQLRQEVLNQVDMLEIQQTAPEKRMLMLRRAHPWLFEWPCLYADVLELLDEYRFKSKSRAFLQEIFYNALKI
;
A
#
# COMPACT_ATOMS: atom_id res chain seq x y z
N MET A 1 -18.89 33.16 -16.23
CA MET A 1 -19.17 33.24 -14.77
C MET A 1 -19.84 31.93 -14.38
N SER A 2 -19.49 31.15 -13.36
CA SER A 2 -18.39 31.09 -12.40
C SER A 2 -18.55 29.68 -11.80
N SER A 3 -17.72 28.70 -12.19
CA SER A 3 -17.70 27.39 -11.55
C SER A 3 -16.75 27.47 -10.37
N LYS A 4 -17.33 27.70 -9.19
CA LYS A 4 -16.62 27.71 -7.92
C LYS A 4 -16.58 26.30 -7.32
N THR A 5 -15.35 25.82 -7.14
CA THR A 5 -14.82 25.17 -5.93
C THR A 5 -15.60 24.03 -5.28
N VAL A 6 -15.05 22.82 -5.40
CA VAL A 6 -14.90 21.84 -4.29
C VAL A 6 -13.53 21.21 -4.56
N GLY A 7 -12.44 21.59 -3.90
CA GLY A 7 -12.21 21.37 -2.48
C GLY A 7 -11.63 19.96 -2.27
N LEU A 8 -10.47 19.67 -2.88
CA LEU A 8 -9.66 18.49 -2.56
C LEU A 8 -8.99 18.74 -1.20
N GLU A 9 -9.71 18.47 -0.12
CA GLU A 9 -9.18 18.50 1.25
C GLU A 9 -9.58 17.18 1.91
N ALA A 10 -8.73 16.16 1.82
CA ALA A 10 -8.72 15.00 2.72
C ALA A 10 -7.53 14.06 2.43
N VAL A 11 -6.29 14.57 2.48
CA VAL A 11 -5.11 13.70 2.65
C VAL A 11 -4.23 14.27 3.75
N MET A 12 -4.66 14.06 4.99
CA MET A 12 -3.77 14.02 6.14
C MET A 12 -4.55 13.52 7.35
N VAL A 13 -4.44 12.23 7.67
CA VAL A 13 -4.70 11.76 9.04
C VAL A 13 -3.40 11.22 9.59
N VAL A 14 -2.81 12.13 10.37
CA VAL A 14 -1.61 12.11 11.18
C VAL A 14 -1.46 10.80 11.98
N ALA A 15 -0.29 10.19 11.85
CA ALA A 15 0.28 9.33 12.87
C ALA A 15 0.64 10.19 14.10
N ARG A 16 -0.20 10.20 15.15
CA ARG A 16 0.18 10.49 16.54
C ARG A 16 -1.04 10.50 17.48
N GLY A 17 -1.00 9.63 18.50
CA GLY A 17 -1.58 9.94 19.82
C GLY A 17 -3.01 9.49 20.10
N ALA A 18 -3.12 8.47 20.97
CA ALA A 18 -4.07 8.25 22.05
C ALA A 18 -5.43 9.02 22.14
N MET A 19 -6.45 8.26 22.58
CA MET A 19 -7.68 8.60 23.33
C MET A 19 -9.02 8.73 22.57
N GLN A 20 -9.89 7.76 22.89
CA GLN A 20 -11.34 7.85 23.14
C GLN A 20 -12.28 8.49 22.11
N GLY A 21 -13.25 7.70 21.63
CA GLY A 21 -14.54 8.23 21.17
C GLY A 21 -15.13 7.50 19.98
N SER A 22 -16.12 6.65 20.24
CA SER A 22 -16.87 5.82 19.30
C SER A 22 -17.46 6.57 18.09
N ARG A 23 -17.26 6.02 16.88
CA ARG A 23 -18.24 6.06 15.78
C ARG A 23 -18.00 4.91 14.81
N THR A 24 -18.96 3.98 14.79
CA THR A 24 -19.00 2.76 13.98
C THR A 24 -19.27 3.08 12.51
N LEU A 25 -18.29 2.83 11.64
CA LEU A 25 -18.40 2.86 10.18
C LEU A 25 -17.81 1.57 9.60
N HIS A 26 -18.22 0.38 10.08
CA HIS A 26 -17.60 -0.92 9.72
C HIS A 26 -16.06 -0.82 9.55
N THR A 27 -15.45 -0.04 10.46
CA THR A 27 -14.05 0.28 10.49
C THR A 27 -13.40 -0.85 11.25
N GLY A 28 -13.12 -1.95 10.55
CA GLY A 28 -12.10 -2.88 11.01
C GLY A 28 -10.80 -2.10 11.07
N GLU A 29 -10.51 -1.52 12.23
CA GLU A 29 -9.26 -0.81 12.47
C GLU A 29 -8.15 -1.78 12.11
N PHE A 30 -7.38 -1.45 11.07
CA PHE A 30 -6.26 -2.28 10.66
C PHE A 30 -5.22 -2.21 11.76
N VAL A 31 -5.15 -3.23 12.60
CA VAL A 31 -4.23 -3.28 13.74
C VAL A 31 -2.88 -3.79 13.26
N LEU A 32 -1.88 -2.92 13.33
CA LEU A 32 -0.50 -3.30 13.04
C LEU A 32 0.05 -4.22 14.13
N PRO A 33 0.78 -5.30 13.78
CA PRO A 33 1.49 -6.11 14.75
C PRO A 33 2.51 -5.26 15.52
N GLN A 34 2.50 -5.31 16.85
CA GLN A 34 3.44 -4.55 17.69
C GLN A 34 4.83 -5.20 17.79
N ASP A 35 4.90 -6.52 17.58
CA ASP A 35 6.13 -7.31 17.70
C ASP A 35 6.97 -7.37 16.41
N VAL A 36 6.56 -6.65 15.37
CA VAL A 36 7.17 -6.69 14.04
C VAL A 36 7.65 -5.30 13.66
N ASP A 37 8.85 -5.21 13.07
CA ASP A 37 9.33 -3.96 12.50
C ASP A 37 8.59 -3.64 11.19
N VAL A 38 7.41 -3.04 11.35
CA VAL A 38 6.52 -2.64 10.25
C VAL A 38 7.22 -1.67 9.31
N ALA A 39 8.04 -0.76 9.83
CA ALA A 39 8.74 0.24 9.02
C ALA A 39 9.75 -0.42 8.09
N GLN A 40 10.51 -1.39 8.60
CA GLN A 40 11.44 -2.17 7.79
C GLN A 40 10.73 -2.99 6.71
N LEU A 41 9.61 -3.63 7.04
CA LEU A 41 8.82 -4.41 6.06
C LEU A 41 8.20 -3.53 4.98
N ARG A 42 7.68 -2.36 5.36
CA ARG A 42 7.16 -1.35 4.42
C ARG A 42 8.26 -0.92 3.45
N GLN A 43 9.43 -0.54 3.97
CA GLN A 43 10.54 -0.11 3.13
C GLN A 43 11.01 -1.23 2.19
N GLU A 44 11.07 -2.48 2.66
CA GLU A 44 11.42 -3.62 1.81
C GLU A 44 10.44 -3.77 0.65
N VAL A 45 9.12 -3.65 0.88
CA VAL A 45 8.12 -3.70 -0.20
C VAL A 45 8.34 -2.55 -1.18
N LEU A 46 8.47 -1.31 -0.70
CA LEU A 46 8.67 -0.14 -1.58
C LEU A 46 9.94 -0.29 -2.42
N ASN A 47 11.05 -0.77 -1.85
CA ASN A 47 12.27 -1.05 -2.60
C ASN A 47 12.04 -2.08 -3.72
N GLN A 48 11.23 -3.12 -3.49
CA GLN A 48 10.88 -4.08 -4.54
C GLN A 48 10.00 -3.43 -5.61
N VAL A 49 9.09 -2.54 -5.23
CA VAL A 49 8.25 -1.79 -6.17
C VAL A 49 9.12 -0.90 -7.05
N ASP A 50 10.05 -0.14 -6.48
CA ASP A 50 10.99 0.68 -7.27
C ASP A 50 11.80 -0.18 -8.25
N MET A 51 12.29 -1.34 -7.79
CA MET A 51 13.04 -2.26 -8.66
C MET A 51 12.21 -2.81 -9.83
N LEU A 52 10.88 -2.86 -9.75
CA LEU A 52 10.01 -3.30 -10.85
C LEU A 52 10.06 -2.36 -12.06
N GLU A 53 10.51 -1.13 -11.89
CA GLU A 53 10.76 -0.20 -13.00
C GLU A 53 11.93 -0.70 -13.85
N ILE A 54 12.99 -1.18 -13.18
CA ILE A 54 14.26 -1.56 -13.79
C ILE A 54 14.24 -3.02 -14.27
N GLN A 55 13.74 -3.94 -13.44
CA GLN A 55 13.71 -5.38 -13.73
C GLN A 55 12.51 -6.09 -13.08
N GLN A 56 11.97 -7.10 -13.75
CA GLN A 56 10.68 -7.69 -13.34
C GLN A 56 10.84 -8.95 -12.48
N THR A 57 11.61 -9.94 -12.94
CA THR A 57 11.56 -11.31 -12.39
C THR A 57 11.99 -11.43 -10.92
N ALA A 58 13.05 -10.71 -10.52
CA ALA A 58 13.58 -10.77 -9.17
C ALA A 58 12.64 -10.13 -8.12
N PRO A 59 12.18 -8.88 -8.29
CA PRO A 59 11.29 -8.25 -7.32
C PRO A 59 9.91 -8.92 -7.24
N GLU A 60 9.33 -9.40 -8.34
CA GLU A 60 8.05 -10.14 -8.28
C GLU A 60 8.15 -11.37 -7.38
N LYS A 61 9.21 -12.16 -7.55
CA LYS A 61 9.45 -13.35 -6.72
C LYS A 61 9.61 -12.98 -5.24
N ARG A 62 10.30 -11.87 -4.95
CA ARG A 62 10.49 -11.37 -3.59
C ARG A 62 9.18 -10.88 -2.97
N MET A 63 8.37 -10.14 -3.72
CA MET A 63 7.06 -9.68 -3.28
C MET A 63 6.10 -10.84 -2.98
N LEU A 64 6.11 -11.90 -3.81
CA LEU A 64 5.33 -13.11 -3.55
C LEU A 64 5.77 -13.83 -2.26
N MET A 65 7.08 -13.87 -1.97
CA MET A 65 7.59 -14.42 -0.72
C MET A 65 7.12 -13.58 0.49
N LEU A 66 7.17 -12.25 0.38
CA LEU A 66 6.69 -11.34 1.42
C LEU A 66 5.19 -11.51 1.67
N ARG A 67 4.37 -11.64 0.61
CA ARG A 67 2.92 -11.86 0.73
C ARG A 67 2.60 -13.16 1.47
N ARG A 68 3.38 -14.23 1.22
CA ARG A 68 3.22 -15.51 1.93
C ARG A 68 3.64 -15.42 3.40
N ALA A 69 4.73 -14.71 3.70
CA ALA A 69 5.24 -14.59 5.07
C ALA A 69 4.41 -13.63 5.93
N HIS A 70 3.96 -12.53 5.33
CA HIS A 70 3.24 -11.45 6.00
C HIS A 70 2.02 -11.03 5.18
N PRO A 71 0.94 -11.83 5.14
CA PRO A 71 -0.25 -11.48 4.38
C PRO A 71 -0.80 -10.10 4.77
N TRP A 72 -0.95 -9.84 6.08
CA TRP A 72 -1.45 -8.57 6.60
C TRP A 72 -0.82 -7.34 5.95
N LEU A 73 0.48 -7.39 5.60
CA LEU A 73 1.21 -6.28 5.00
C LEU A 73 0.55 -5.78 3.70
N PHE A 74 0.03 -6.69 2.88
CA PHE A 74 -0.61 -6.37 1.59
C PHE A 74 -2.09 -6.04 1.72
N GLU A 75 -2.66 -6.21 2.92
CA GLU A 75 -4.01 -5.74 3.26
C GLU A 75 -3.97 -4.35 3.92
N TRP A 76 -2.77 -3.83 4.20
CA TRP A 76 -2.60 -2.54 4.85
C TRP A 76 -2.88 -1.38 3.88
N PRO A 77 -3.91 -0.55 4.13
CA PRO A 77 -4.28 0.51 3.19
C PRO A 77 -3.19 1.58 2.99
N CYS A 78 -2.40 1.88 4.03
CA CYS A 78 -1.34 2.87 3.92
C CYS A 78 -0.22 2.41 2.99
N LEU A 79 0.18 1.13 3.06
CA LEU A 79 1.18 0.59 2.13
C LEU A 79 0.65 0.62 0.70
N TYR A 80 -0.62 0.25 0.49
CA TYR A 80 -1.23 0.32 -0.83
C TYR A 80 -1.25 1.75 -1.38
N ALA A 81 -1.52 2.76 -0.55
CA ALA A 81 -1.47 4.16 -0.94
C ALA A 81 -0.07 4.59 -1.39
N ASP A 82 0.98 4.20 -0.67
CA ASP A 82 2.37 4.49 -1.09
C ASP A 82 2.70 3.84 -2.44
N VAL A 83 2.27 2.60 -2.65
CA VAL A 83 2.51 1.90 -3.92
C VAL A 83 1.76 2.58 -5.07
N LEU A 84 0.58 3.13 -4.83
CA LEU A 84 -0.15 3.93 -5.83
C LEU A 84 0.58 5.24 -6.16
N GLU A 85 1.21 5.88 -5.18
CA GLU A 85 2.03 7.07 -5.39
C GLU A 85 3.22 6.74 -6.29
N LEU A 86 3.94 5.66 -6.01
CA LEU A 86 5.04 5.19 -6.88
C LEU A 86 4.54 4.83 -8.29
N LEU A 87 3.37 4.21 -8.41
CA LEU A 87 2.75 3.86 -9.69
C LEU A 87 2.33 5.08 -10.54
N ASP A 88 2.13 6.23 -9.91
CA ASP A 88 1.84 7.51 -10.57
C ASP A 88 3.13 8.25 -10.95
N GLU A 89 4.15 8.18 -10.09
CA GLU A 89 5.46 8.80 -10.31
C GLU A 89 6.28 8.10 -11.41
N TYR A 90 6.33 6.76 -11.39
CA TYR A 90 7.18 5.97 -12.28
C TYR A 90 6.47 5.39 -13.51
N ARG A 91 7.24 5.19 -14.57
CA ARG A 91 6.76 4.61 -15.85
C ARG A 91 6.90 3.10 -15.89
N PHE A 92 6.20 2.41 -15.01
CA PHE A 92 6.17 0.95 -14.99
C PHE A 92 5.61 0.35 -16.29
N LYS A 93 6.17 -0.79 -16.70
CA LYS A 93 5.61 -1.62 -17.78
C LYS A 93 4.22 -2.13 -17.39
N SER A 94 3.33 -2.28 -18.36
CA SER A 94 1.94 -2.72 -18.12
C SER A 94 1.85 -4.03 -17.34
N LYS A 95 2.80 -4.95 -17.53
CA LYS A 95 2.87 -6.22 -16.78
C LYS A 95 3.15 -6.00 -15.29
N SER A 96 4.11 -5.16 -14.93
CA SER A 96 4.43 -4.83 -13.53
C SER A 96 3.25 -4.13 -12.85
N ARG A 97 2.55 -3.24 -13.57
CA ARG A 97 1.34 -2.58 -13.05
C ARG A 97 0.22 -3.57 -12.75
N ALA A 98 -0.04 -4.51 -13.67
CA ALA A 98 -1.02 -5.57 -13.46
C ALA A 98 -0.65 -6.43 -12.24
N PHE A 99 0.61 -6.85 -12.13
CA PHE A 99 1.11 -7.61 -10.98
C PHE A 99 0.89 -6.88 -9.64
N LEU A 100 1.24 -5.60 -9.57
CA LEU A 100 1.07 -4.78 -8.36
C LEU A 100 -0.41 -4.61 -7.98
N GLN A 101 -1.29 -4.45 -8.96
CA GLN A 101 -2.73 -4.40 -8.68
C GLN A 101 -3.22 -5.78 -8.20
N GLU A 102 -2.77 -6.86 -8.81
CA GLU A 102 -3.21 -8.22 -8.47
C GLU A 102 -2.77 -8.67 -7.07
N ILE A 103 -1.56 -8.31 -6.65
CA ILE A 103 -1.00 -8.73 -5.35
C ILE A 103 -1.65 -8.02 -4.15
N PHE A 104 -2.10 -6.77 -4.33
CA PHE A 104 -2.77 -5.99 -3.28
C PHE A 104 -4.30 -6.17 -3.28
N TYR A 105 -4.95 -6.37 -4.43
CA TYR A 105 -6.43 -6.52 -4.50
C TYR A 105 -6.96 -7.93 -4.20
N ASN A 106 -6.14 -8.86 -3.67
CA ASN A 106 -6.51 -10.27 -3.51
C ASN A 106 -6.93 -10.98 -4.81
N ALA A 107 -6.57 -10.44 -5.98
CA ALA A 107 -6.86 -11.09 -7.26
C ALA A 107 -5.97 -12.33 -7.48
N LEU A 108 -4.79 -12.36 -6.84
CA LEU A 108 -3.97 -13.56 -6.71
C LEU A 108 -4.65 -14.57 -5.77
N LYS A 109 -5.58 -15.37 -6.29
CA LYS A 109 -5.99 -16.64 -5.68
C LYS A 109 -4.84 -17.63 -5.80
N ILE A 110 -3.83 -17.50 -4.94
CA ILE A 110 -2.72 -18.47 -4.81
C ILE A 110 -3.00 -19.38 -3.62
#